data_AF-A0A5U9KXW9-F1
#
_entry.id   AF-A0A5U9KXW9-F1
#
_cell.length_a   1.000
_cell.length_b   1.000
_cell.length_c   1.000
_cell.angle_alpha   90.00
_cell.angle_beta   90.00
_cell.angle_gamma   90.00
#
_symmetry.space_group_name_H-M   'P 1'
#
loop_
_entity.id
_entity.type
_entity.pdbx_description
1 polymer ?
#
loop_
_entity_poly.entity_id
_entity_poly.type
_entity_poly.pdbx_seq_one_letter_code
_entity_poly.pdbx_strand_id
1 'polypeptide(L)'
;MMRRSLSSRLKPVALVLMLVTGSPVVADATVNTATLIAGSASPSCISWRVKGICYWLFCTPFGCTVKTSVKVEHFIPEAVVSVYQDKGENPWTEMKTVSSASGGIENAVSSGLAGLSAGGGQSTAKRPQGSESLLSTRFKYADAIGHPATSLIGGQIPGYSCKSAATPLVPYFLSTLDSLVWRTGLPEALYPEALIPGKREIGSTAGRNMWGNVYPRSGFVTQQDDYKAGAVIAQRVADIITRSGQVHVYQPLTGHRRPGYWPPDPVTENTGTKNHKWQRLAPEASQSCAVFPDTGGKVAEDGNYAWTLWQPYSCCKPRGQTFLYSTDFS
;
A
#
# COMPACT_ATOMS: atom_id res chain seq x y z
N MET A 1 69.91 7.88 49.67
CA MET A 1 69.55 7.79 48.24
C MET A 1 69.54 6.33 47.82
N MET A 2 68.38 5.68 47.80
CA MET A 2 68.23 4.29 47.37
C MET A 2 66.89 4.13 46.64
N ARG A 3 66.97 3.51 45.46
CA ARG A 3 65.94 3.30 44.46
C ARG A 3 64.76 2.47 44.99
N ARG A 4 63.53 2.86 44.64
CA ARG A 4 62.41 1.91 44.43
C ARG A 4 61.66 2.28 43.15
N SER A 5 61.82 1.43 42.15
CA SER A 5 61.04 1.40 40.92
C SER A 5 59.67 0.78 41.21
N LEU A 6 58.59 1.52 40.96
CA LEU A 6 57.23 1.00 40.94
C LEU A 6 56.82 0.80 39.48
N SER A 7 56.98 -0.44 39.02
CA SER A 7 56.38 -0.94 37.78
C SER A 7 54.92 -1.30 38.07
N SER A 8 53.99 -0.45 37.63
CA SER A 8 52.56 -0.79 37.57
C SER A 8 52.24 -1.22 36.15
N ARG A 9 52.05 -2.52 35.95
CA ARG A 9 51.60 -3.09 34.69
C ARG A 9 50.11 -2.80 34.49
N LEU A 10 49.78 -1.92 33.54
CA LEU A 10 48.42 -1.82 33.02
C LEU A 10 48.06 -3.13 32.31
N LYS A 11 47.02 -3.82 32.79
CA LYS A 11 46.39 -4.93 32.08
C LYS A 11 45.45 -4.36 31.02
N PRO A 12 45.49 -4.82 29.75
CA PRO A 12 44.52 -4.42 28.75
C PRO A 12 43.19 -5.12 29.07
N VAL A 13 42.15 -4.34 29.37
CA VAL A 13 40.78 -4.85 29.44
C VAL A 13 40.31 -5.06 28.00
N ALA A 14 40.25 -6.31 27.57
CA ALA A 14 39.65 -6.70 26.31
C ALA A 14 38.14 -6.47 26.40
N LEU A 15 37.65 -5.42 25.73
CA LEU A 15 36.24 -5.17 25.54
C LEU A 15 35.72 -6.16 24.47
N VAL A 16 35.19 -7.30 24.91
CA VAL A 16 34.50 -8.25 24.03
C VAL A 16 33.14 -7.63 23.66
N LEU A 17 33.03 -7.11 22.44
CA LEU A 17 31.76 -6.70 21.85
C LEU A 17 30.98 -7.96 21.48
N MET A 18 30.12 -8.42 22.39
CA MET A 18 29.15 -9.49 22.13
C MET A 18 28.17 -9.02 21.05
N LEU A 19 28.37 -9.47 19.82
CA LEU A 19 27.39 -9.38 18.74
C LEU A 19 26.24 -10.34 19.09
N VAL A 20 25.20 -9.82 19.74
CA VAL A 20 23.94 -10.55 19.93
C VAL A 20 23.24 -10.59 18.58
N THR A 21 23.46 -11.66 17.82
CA THR A 21 22.58 -12.06 16.71
C THR A 21 21.39 -12.80 17.30
N GLY A 22 20.54 -12.06 18.00
CA GLY A 22 19.22 -12.52 18.40
C GLY A 22 18.22 -12.09 17.34
N SER A 23 17.85 -12.99 16.42
CA SER A 23 16.59 -12.84 15.71
C SER A 23 15.49 -13.19 16.70
N PRO A 24 14.61 -12.27 17.11
CA PRO A 24 13.34 -12.69 17.66
C PRO A 24 12.54 -13.25 16.48
N VAL A 25 12.52 -14.58 16.32
CA VAL A 25 11.38 -15.23 15.67
C VAL A 25 10.26 -15.21 16.70
N VAL A 26 9.67 -14.04 16.88
CA VAL A 26 8.31 -13.95 17.40
C VAL A 26 7.47 -13.83 16.15
N ALA A 27 6.73 -14.90 15.85
CA ALA A 27 5.65 -14.88 14.88
C ALA A 27 4.51 -14.06 15.47
N ASP A 28 4.71 -12.74 15.56
CA ASP A 28 3.61 -11.81 15.72
C ASP A 28 3.16 -11.47 14.30
N ALA A 29 1.92 -11.82 13.96
CA ALA A 29 1.27 -11.43 12.69
C ALA A 29 1.08 -9.91 12.57
N THR A 30 1.53 -9.15 13.57
CA THR A 30 1.43 -7.69 13.66
C THR A 30 2.69 -7.00 13.15
N VAL A 31 2.49 -5.86 12.48
CA VAL A 31 3.56 -4.99 11.97
C VAL A 31 3.57 -3.68 12.73
N ASN A 32 4.76 -3.07 12.86
CA ASN A 32 4.91 -1.78 13.52
C ASN A 32 5.58 -0.75 12.60
N THR A 33 5.49 0.54 12.96
CA THR A 33 6.00 1.64 12.12
C THR A 33 7.48 1.50 11.80
N ALA A 34 8.29 1.01 12.74
CA ALA A 34 9.72 0.80 12.52
C ALA A 34 9.98 -0.28 11.45
N THR A 35 9.25 -1.39 11.50
CA THR A 35 9.34 -2.46 10.49
C THR A 35 8.89 -2.00 9.11
N LEU A 36 7.87 -1.14 9.03
CA LEU A 36 7.41 -0.53 7.77
C LEU A 36 8.48 0.38 7.16
N ILE A 37 9.11 1.22 7.98
CA ILE A 37 10.21 2.09 7.53
C ILE A 37 11.38 1.22 7.06
N ALA A 38 11.77 0.20 7.82
CA ALA A 38 12.86 -0.70 7.44
C ALA A 38 12.57 -1.45 6.12
N GLY A 39 11.34 -1.96 5.95
CA GLY A 39 10.91 -2.65 4.74
C GLY A 39 10.83 -1.76 3.50
N SER A 40 10.72 -0.44 3.67
CA SER A 40 10.72 0.51 2.55
C SER A 40 12.06 0.68 1.85
N ALA A 41 13.16 0.19 2.44
CA ALA A 41 14.48 0.25 1.84
C ALA A 41 14.73 -0.88 0.81
N SER A 42 13.68 -1.43 0.19
CA SER A 42 13.81 -2.50 -0.81
C SER A 42 14.08 -1.95 -2.22
N PRO A 43 15.26 -2.24 -2.82
CA PRO A 43 15.57 -1.81 -4.18
C PRO A 43 14.60 -2.38 -5.23
N SER A 44 14.11 -3.61 -5.00
CA SER A 44 13.17 -4.29 -5.90
C SER A 44 11.81 -3.58 -5.96
N CYS A 45 11.37 -3.02 -4.83
CA CYS A 45 10.15 -2.24 -4.75
C CYS A 45 10.33 -0.88 -5.42
N ILE A 46 11.37 -0.12 -5.01
CA ILE A 46 11.67 1.23 -5.51
C ILE A 46 11.83 1.21 -7.04
N SER A 47 12.52 0.21 -7.61
CA SER A 47 12.71 0.07 -9.07
C SER A 47 13.07 1.39 -9.76
N TRP A 48 14.07 2.07 -9.21
CA TRP A 48 14.52 3.35 -9.70
C TRP A 48 15.14 3.20 -11.10
N ARG A 49 14.77 4.09 -12.02
CA ARG A 49 15.38 4.15 -13.35
C ARG A 49 15.40 5.56 -13.91
N VAL A 50 16.32 5.77 -14.85
CA VAL A 50 16.26 6.93 -15.73
C VAL A 50 15.22 6.66 -16.80
N LYS A 51 14.20 7.52 -16.86
CA LYS A 51 13.11 7.43 -17.84
C LYS A 51 13.35 8.29 -19.06
N GLY A 52 14.13 9.36 -18.97
CA GLY A 52 14.31 10.27 -20.11
C GLY A 52 15.00 11.60 -19.79
N ILE A 53 14.68 12.63 -20.56
CA ILE A 53 15.25 13.99 -20.45
C ILE A 53 14.13 15.03 -20.46
N CYS A 54 14.24 16.02 -19.57
CA CYS A 54 13.40 17.20 -19.54
C CYS A 54 14.14 18.43 -20.10
N TYR A 55 13.42 19.28 -20.82
CA TYR A 55 13.92 20.51 -21.41
C TYR A 55 13.26 21.72 -20.75
N TRP A 56 14.08 22.67 -20.30
CA TRP A 56 13.68 23.86 -19.57
C TRP A 56 14.23 25.10 -20.27
N LEU A 57 13.44 26.16 -20.34
CA LEU A 57 13.91 27.47 -20.77
C LEU A 57 14.43 28.23 -19.56
N PHE A 58 15.71 28.59 -19.59
CA PHE A 58 16.34 29.47 -18.62
C PHE A 58 16.63 30.82 -19.28
N CYS A 59 15.91 31.87 -18.88
CA CYS A 59 16.08 33.22 -19.39
C CYS A 59 16.82 34.11 -18.38
N THR A 60 17.70 34.95 -18.92
CA THR A 60 18.38 36.05 -18.23
C THR A 60 18.12 37.34 -19.02
N PRO A 61 18.43 38.54 -18.48
CA PRO A 61 18.31 39.79 -19.23
C PRO A 61 19.10 39.82 -20.54
N PHE A 62 20.11 38.97 -20.70
CA PHE A 62 20.98 38.90 -21.88
C PHE A 62 20.58 37.82 -22.90
N GLY A 63 19.52 37.04 -22.61
CA GLY A 63 19.03 36.00 -23.52
C GLY A 63 18.53 34.75 -22.80
N CYS A 64 17.95 33.84 -23.57
CA CYS A 64 17.41 32.57 -23.10
C CYS A 64 18.23 31.39 -23.61
N THR A 65 18.37 30.37 -22.77
CA THR A 65 19.08 29.12 -23.11
C THR A 65 18.26 27.93 -22.66
N VAL A 66 18.21 26.89 -23.50
CA VAL A 66 17.58 25.62 -23.12
C VAL A 66 18.53 24.85 -22.21
N LYS A 67 18.06 24.50 -21.02
CA LYS A 67 18.73 23.65 -20.04
C LYS A 67 18.03 22.31 -19.97
N THR A 68 18.80 21.24 -19.77
CA THR A 68 18.26 19.89 -19.65
C THR A 68 18.39 19.36 -18.22
N SER A 69 17.49 18.45 -17.85
CA SER A 69 17.62 17.64 -16.64
C SER A 69 17.18 16.20 -16.90
N VAL A 70 17.70 15.29 -16.08
CA VAL A 70 17.32 13.88 -16.13
C VAL A 70 15.87 13.72 -15.66
N LYS A 71 15.08 12.97 -16.42
CA LYS A 71 13.77 12.47 -16.03
C LYS A 71 13.95 11.11 -15.39
N VAL A 72 13.53 10.99 -14.14
CA VAL A 72 13.61 9.74 -13.37
C VAL A 72 12.23 9.18 -13.18
N GLU A 73 12.15 7.87 -13.01
CA GLU A 73 10.96 7.16 -12.57
C GLU A 73 11.33 6.20 -11.45
N HIS A 74 10.55 6.20 -10.38
CA HIS A 74 10.70 5.23 -9.30
C HIS A 74 9.39 5.08 -8.53
N PHE A 75 9.25 3.93 -7.87
CA PHE A 75 8.10 3.62 -7.04
C PHE A 75 8.32 4.15 -5.63
N ILE A 76 7.30 4.82 -5.11
CA ILE A 76 7.28 5.37 -3.75
C ILE A 76 6.24 4.59 -2.96
N PRO A 77 6.50 4.25 -1.68
CA PRO A 77 5.48 3.65 -0.84
C PRO A 77 4.47 4.74 -0.45
N GLU A 78 3.23 4.60 -0.89
CA GLU A 78 2.21 5.63 -0.74
C GLU A 78 1.37 5.39 0.51
N ALA A 79 0.87 4.17 0.67
CA ALA A 79 0.00 3.79 1.77
C ALA A 79 0.29 2.38 2.27
N VAL A 80 0.03 2.14 3.55
CA VAL A 80 -0.18 0.80 4.10
C VAL A 80 -1.67 0.52 4.06
N VAL A 81 -2.04 -0.57 3.39
CA VAL A 81 -3.41 -1.07 3.33
C VAL A 81 -3.51 -2.27 4.26
N SER A 82 -4.23 -2.10 5.35
CA SER A 82 -4.53 -3.14 6.32
C SER A 82 -5.90 -3.73 6.01
N VAL A 83 -6.02 -5.05 6.02
CA VAL A 83 -7.29 -5.77 5.82
C VAL A 83 -7.43 -6.80 6.92
N TYR A 84 -8.51 -6.73 7.68
CA TYR A 84 -8.63 -7.48 8.93
C TYR A 84 -10.05 -8.02 9.14
N GLN A 85 -10.12 -9.13 9.86
CA GLN A 85 -11.35 -9.91 10.00
C GLN A 85 -12.36 -9.20 10.92
N ASP A 86 -11.90 -8.79 12.10
CA ASP A 86 -12.75 -8.22 13.13
C ASP A 86 -12.42 -6.76 13.44
N LYS A 87 -13.44 -6.02 13.84
CA LYS A 87 -13.35 -4.58 14.05
C LYS A 87 -12.25 -4.22 15.06
N GLY A 88 -11.35 -3.34 14.64
CA GLY A 88 -10.24 -2.89 15.48
C GLY A 88 -9.07 -3.88 15.54
N GLU A 89 -9.07 -4.96 14.76
CA GLU A 89 -7.94 -5.90 14.65
C GLU A 89 -6.94 -5.52 13.54
N ASN A 90 -6.72 -4.22 13.34
CA ASN A 90 -5.71 -3.78 12.39
C ASN A 90 -4.33 -4.36 12.77
N PRO A 91 -3.67 -5.11 11.88
CA PRO A 91 -2.37 -5.74 12.18
C PRO A 91 -1.24 -4.71 12.32
N TRP A 92 -1.45 -3.46 11.94
CA TRP A 92 -0.51 -2.38 12.23
C TRP A 92 -0.75 -1.85 13.65
N THR A 93 0.13 -2.23 14.58
CA THR A 93 0.01 -2.03 16.02
C THR A 93 -0.36 -0.59 16.41
N GLU A 94 0.35 0.41 15.89
CA GLU A 94 0.10 1.81 16.25
C GLU A 94 -1.21 2.36 15.67
N MET A 95 -1.67 1.81 14.53
CA MET A 95 -2.90 2.24 13.87
C MET A 95 -4.14 1.46 14.35
N LYS A 96 -3.95 0.40 15.15
CA LYS A 96 -5.03 -0.36 15.79
C LYS A 96 -5.97 0.51 16.62
N THR A 97 -5.41 1.49 17.33
CA THR A 97 -6.18 2.47 18.12
C THR A 97 -7.01 3.40 17.24
N VAL A 98 -6.43 3.90 16.14
CA VAL A 98 -7.12 4.77 15.17
C VAL A 98 -8.31 4.03 14.55
N SER A 99 -8.07 2.79 14.14
CA SER A 99 -9.07 1.89 13.55
C SER A 99 -10.21 1.63 14.55
N SER A 100 -9.88 1.30 15.79
CA SER A 100 -10.86 1.06 16.86
C SER A 100 -11.72 2.29 17.18
N ALA A 101 -11.10 3.48 17.25
CA ALA A 101 -11.79 4.72 17.61
C ALA A 101 -12.78 5.19 16.52
N SER A 102 -12.46 4.97 15.25
CA SER A 102 -13.33 5.33 14.11
C SER A 102 -14.64 4.53 14.06
N GLY A 103 -14.71 3.39 14.77
CA GLY A 103 -15.83 2.47 14.79
C GLY A 103 -17.08 2.91 15.56
N GLY A 104 -17.03 4.01 16.33
CA GLY A 104 -18.16 4.45 17.15
C GLY A 104 -19.44 4.76 16.35
N ILE A 105 -19.30 5.22 15.10
CA ILE A 105 -20.41 5.62 14.23
C ILE A 105 -21.11 4.40 13.58
N GLU A 106 -20.34 3.36 13.22
CA GLU A 106 -20.89 2.14 12.60
C GLU A 106 -21.95 1.48 13.48
N ASN A 107 -21.75 1.42 14.80
CA ASN A 107 -22.69 0.79 15.74
C ASN A 107 -24.06 1.49 15.77
N ALA A 108 -24.12 2.79 15.46
CA ALA A 108 -25.35 3.56 15.36
C ALA A 108 -26.05 3.39 14.00
N VAL A 109 -25.30 3.24 12.92
CA VAL A 109 -25.86 3.03 11.56
C VAL A 109 -26.32 1.59 11.37
N SER A 110 -25.56 0.61 11.85
CA SER A 110 -25.90 -0.81 11.79
C SER A 110 -27.11 -1.19 12.64
N SER A 111 -27.35 -0.46 13.75
CA SER A 111 -28.53 -0.66 14.59
C SER A 111 -29.80 -0.01 14.01
N GLY A 112 -29.67 1.07 13.24
CA GLY A 112 -30.79 1.71 12.53
C GLY A 112 -31.25 0.96 11.27
N LEU A 113 -30.35 0.22 10.62
CA LEU A 113 -30.67 -0.69 9.52
C LEU A 113 -30.94 -2.09 10.07
N ALA A 114 -32.16 -2.30 10.57
CA ALA A 114 -32.62 -3.56 11.16
C ALA A 114 -32.11 -4.80 10.42
N GLY A 115 -31.13 -5.50 11.01
CA GLY A 115 -30.69 -6.83 10.57
C GLY A 115 -29.25 -6.97 10.06
N LEU A 116 -28.47 -5.89 9.90
CA LEU A 116 -27.05 -6.01 9.54
C LEU A 116 -26.19 -6.09 10.82
N SER A 117 -25.85 -7.31 11.25
CA SER A 117 -24.89 -7.51 12.35
C SER A 117 -23.57 -6.81 12.04
N ALA A 118 -23.10 -5.98 12.98
CA ALA A 118 -21.89 -5.15 12.86
C ALA A 118 -20.56 -5.93 13.04
N GLY A 119 -20.59 -7.27 12.97
CA GLY A 119 -19.39 -8.12 13.01
C GLY A 119 -18.78 -8.34 11.63
N GLY A 120 -17.51 -8.70 11.58
CA GLY A 120 -16.94 -9.37 10.41
C GLY A 120 -17.38 -10.84 10.36
N GLY A 121 -17.10 -11.54 9.26
CA GLY A 121 -17.45 -12.96 9.20
C GLY A 121 -17.30 -13.63 7.84
N GLN A 122 -17.36 -14.96 7.88
CA GLN A 122 -17.36 -15.84 6.72
C GLN A 122 -18.69 -16.58 6.65
N SER A 123 -19.34 -16.54 5.48
CA SER A 123 -20.52 -17.34 5.18
C SER A 123 -20.17 -18.35 4.10
N THR A 124 -20.49 -19.63 4.33
CA THR A 124 -20.34 -20.69 3.34
C THR A 124 -21.72 -21.18 2.91
N ALA A 125 -22.02 -21.05 1.61
CA ALA A 125 -23.25 -21.61 1.06
C ALA A 125 -22.98 -23.05 0.58
N LYS A 126 -23.80 -24.01 1.04
CA LYS A 126 -23.83 -25.39 0.53
C LYS A 126 -24.81 -25.47 -0.64
N ARG A 127 -24.41 -26.04 -1.78
CA ARG A 127 -25.32 -26.30 -2.91
C ARG A 127 -26.33 -27.41 -2.56
N PRO A 128 -27.58 -27.40 -3.08
CA PRO A 128 -28.62 -28.36 -2.69
C PRO A 128 -28.44 -29.80 -3.19
N GLN A 129 -27.31 -30.15 -3.82
CA GLN A 129 -27.15 -31.43 -4.49
C GLN A 129 -25.69 -31.91 -4.45
N GLY A 130 -25.30 -32.51 -3.32
CA GLY A 130 -24.23 -33.51 -3.17
C GLY A 130 -22.81 -33.19 -3.67
N SER A 131 -22.54 -32.01 -4.20
CA SER A 131 -21.22 -31.56 -4.66
C SER A 131 -20.78 -30.36 -3.82
N GLU A 132 -19.62 -30.51 -3.19
CA GLU A 132 -18.88 -29.48 -2.45
C GLU A 132 -18.46 -28.34 -3.39
N SER A 133 -19.40 -27.50 -3.82
CA SER A 133 -19.10 -26.16 -4.33
C SER A 133 -19.31 -25.20 -3.17
N LEU A 134 -18.32 -25.15 -2.28
CA LEU A 134 -18.24 -24.16 -1.22
C LEU A 134 -18.10 -22.82 -1.92
N LEU A 135 -19.12 -21.98 -1.99
CA LEU A 135 -18.95 -20.55 -2.28
C LEU A 135 -18.77 -19.88 -0.92
N SER A 136 -17.53 -19.52 -0.60
CA SER A 136 -17.21 -18.83 0.63
C SER A 136 -17.22 -17.34 0.37
N THR A 137 -18.21 -16.67 0.95
CA THR A 137 -18.27 -15.22 0.98
C THR A 137 -17.65 -14.75 2.29
N ARG A 138 -16.68 -13.84 2.20
CA ARG A 138 -15.96 -13.29 3.34
C ARG A 138 -16.19 -11.79 3.40
N PHE A 139 -16.48 -11.28 4.58
CA PHE A 139 -16.42 -9.86 4.87
C PHE A 139 -15.10 -9.55 5.60
N LYS A 140 -14.40 -8.50 5.18
CA LYS A 140 -13.29 -7.92 5.93
C LYS A 140 -13.42 -6.41 6.04
N TYR A 141 -12.93 -5.89 7.15
CA TYR A 141 -12.65 -4.47 7.31
C TYR A 141 -11.33 -4.14 6.60
N ALA A 142 -11.18 -2.88 6.20
CA ALA A 142 -9.96 -2.41 5.59
C ALA A 142 -9.71 -0.92 5.84
N ASP A 143 -8.44 -0.59 6.01
CA ASP A 143 -7.96 0.77 6.23
C ASP A 143 -6.78 1.05 5.30
N ALA A 144 -6.68 2.28 4.80
CA ALA A 144 -5.51 2.77 4.09
C ALA A 144 -4.96 4.02 4.75
N ILE A 145 -3.70 3.95 5.19
CA ILE A 145 -3.02 5.00 5.94
C ILE A 145 -1.70 5.32 5.25
N GLY A 146 -1.36 6.60 5.13
CA GLY A 146 -0.16 7.05 4.45
C GLY A 146 1.11 6.41 5.01
N HIS A 147 1.96 5.91 4.13
CA HIS A 147 3.13 5.15 4.53
C HIS A 147 4.15 6.05 5.26
N PRO A 148 4.69 5.64 6.41
CA PRO A 148 5.59 6.49 7.22
C PRO A 148 6.87 6.90 6.46
N ALA A 149 7.34 6.03 5.56
CA ALA A 149 8.54 6.28 4.75
C ALA A 149 8.28 7.04 3.44
N THR A 150 7.07 7.53 3.17
CA THR A 150 6.76 8.14 1.86
C THR A 150 7.61 9.38 1.58
N SER A 151 7.89 10.20 2.60
CA SER A 151 8.80 11.35 2.49
C SER A 151 10.27 10.97 2.55
N LEU A 152 10.61 9.82 3.15
CA LEU A 152 11.98 9.29 3.21
C LEU A 152 12.42 8.66 1.89
N ILE A 153 11.49 8.12 1.10
CA ILE A 153 11.80 7.61 -0.24
C ILE A 153 11.53 8.70 -1.28
N GLY A 154 10.47 9.49 -1.09
CA GLY A 154 10.03 10.53 -1.99
C GLY A 154 10.60 11.92 -1.69
N GLY A 155 11.42 12.44 -2.60
CA GLY A 155 11.90 13.82 -2.58
C GLY A 155 13.22 14.04 -1.83
N GLN A 156 13.86 12.98 -1.31
CA GLN A 156 15.11 13.11 -0.55
C GLN A 156 16.30 13.59 -1.40
N ILE A 157 16.40 13.15 -2.65
CA ILE A 157 17.53 13.46 -3.52
C ILE A 157 17.07 14.45 -4.61
N PRO A 158 17.50 15.73 -4.56
CA PRO A 158 17.06 16.74 -5.51
C PRO A 158 17.36 16.35 -6.96
N GLY A 159 16.31 16.10 -7.75
CA GLY A 159 16.43 15.73 -9.16
C GLY A 159 16.56 14.24 -9.45
N TYR A 160 16.68 13.41 -8.42
CA TYR A 160 16.76 11.96 -8.54
C TYR A 160 15.69 11.24 -7.74
N SER A 161 14.96 11.94 -6.87
CA SER A 161 13.77 11.40 -6.20
C SER A 161 12.58 12.35 -6.33
N CYS A 162 11.46 11.82 -6.81
CA CYS A 162 10.17 12.49 -6.90
C CYS A 162 9.50 12.64 -5.54
N LYS A 163 8.81 13.75 -5.33
CA LYS A 163 8.00 13.97 -4.12
C LYS A 163 6.75 13.08 -4.18
N SER A 164 6.38 12.44 -3.08
CA SER A 164 5.09 11.73 -2.98
C SER A 164 3.89 12.69 -2.92
N ALA A 165 2.71 12.23 -3.35
CA ALA A 165 1.44 12.86 -3.03
C ALA A 165 0.93 12.47 -1.62
N ALA A 166 1.37 11.33 -1.10
CA ALA A 166 1.00 10.86 0.23
C ALA A 166 1.63 11.71 1.34
N THR A 167 0.81 11.98 2.36
CA THR A 167 1.22 12.46 3.67
C THR A 167 1.39 11.28 4.62
N PRO A 168 2.55 11.13 5.30
CA PRO A 168 2.79 10.07 6.27
C PRO A 168 1.74 10.01 7.38
N LEU A 169 1.31 8.81 7.76
CA LEU A 169 0.42 8.52 8.90
C LEU A 169 -0.98 9.16 8.83
N VAL A 170 -1.37 9.71 7.68
CA VAL A 170 -2.72 10.26 7.46
C VAL A 170 -3.65 9.15 6.96
N PRO A 171 -4.84 8.95 7.57
CA PRO A 171 -5.82 7.99 7.06
C PRO A 171 -6.47 8.51 5.77
N TYR A 172 -6.42 7.71 4.71
CA TYR A 172 -7.11 7.97 3.44
C TYR A 172 -8.43 7.23 3.34
N PHE A 173 -8.54 6.06 3.96
CA PHE A 173 -9.76 5.27 4.00
C PHE A 173 -9.82 4.51 5.32
N LEU A 174 -11.00 4.50 5.94
CA LEU A 174 -11.32 3.68 7.10
C LEU A 174 -12.71 3.07 6.86
N SER A 175 -12.77 1.76 6.64
CA SER A 175 -14.02 1.05 6.30
C SER A 175 -15.14 1.24 7.33
N THR A 176 -14.78 1.47 8.59
CA THR A 176 -15.69 1.77 9.70
C THR A 176 -16.44 3.11 9.53
N LEU A 177 -15.81 4.10 8.89
CA LEU A 177 -16.44 5.39 8.57
C LEU A 177 -17.29 5.32 7.30
N ASP A 178 -17.01 4.35 6.42
CA ASP A 178 -17.72 4.10 5.17
C ASP A 178 -18.74 2.95 5.28
N SER A 179 -19.27 2.72 6.49
CA SER A 179 -20.04 1.52 6.83
C SER A 179 -21.18 1.16 5.85
N LEU A 180 -21.94 2.15 5.35
CA LEU A 180 -23.08 1.90 4.46
C LEU A 180 -22.63 1.32 3.11
N VAL A 181 -21.75 2.03 2.41
CA VAL A 181 -21.32 1.65 1.06
C VAL A 181 -20.38 0.45 1.15
N TRP A 182 -19.50 0.41 2.14
CA TRP A 182 -18.58 -0.71 2.37
C TRP A 182 -19.30 -2.04 2.65
N ARG A 183 -20.43 -2.02 3.39
CA ARG A 183 -21.21 -3.23 3.70
C ARG A 183 -22.20 -3.61 2.62
N THR A 184 -22.79 -2.65 1.92
CA THR A 184 -23.83 -2.97 0.92
C THR A 184 -23.28 -3.11 -0.50
N GLY A 185 -22.14 -2.48 -0.80
CA GLY A 185 -21.62 -2.34 -2.16
C GLY A 185 -22.51 -1.47 -3.06
N LEU A 186 -23.52 -0.79 -2.51
CA LEU A 186 -24.41 0.10 -3.26
C LEU A 186 -23.94 1.55 -3.18
N PRO A 187 -24.04 2.32 -4.28
CA PRO A 187 -24.70 1.97 -5.55
C PRO A 187 -23.81 1.19 -6.55
N GLU A 188 -22.55 0.92 -6.22
CA GLU A 188 -21.57 0.38 -7.18
C GLU A 188 -21.92 -1.00 -7.76
N ALA A 189 -22.74 -1.78 -7.07
CA ALA A 189 -23.24 -3.06 -7.57
C ALA A 189 -24.06 -2.92 -8.87
N LEU A 190 -24.54 -1.71 -9.16
CA LEU A 190 -25.28 -1.36 -10.37
C LEU A 190 -24.36 -0.85 -11.50
N TYR A 191 -23.07 -0.69 -11.23
CA TYR A 191 -22.13 -0.20 -12.24
C TYR A 191 -21.84 -1.29 -13.28
N PRO A 192 -21.58 -0.92 -14.56
CA PRO A 192 -21.22 -1.89 -15.59
C PRO A 192 -20.01 -2.78 -15.22
N GLU A 193 -19.08 -2.25 -14.43
CA GLU A 193 -17.91 -2.96 -13.87
C GLU A 193 -18.30 -4.10 -12.93
N ALA A 194 -19.44 -4.01 -12.23
CA ALA A 194 -19.94 -5.06 -11.36
C ALA A 194 -20.81 -6.09 -12.11
N LEU A 195 -21.45 -5.67 -13.20
CA LEU A 195 -22.46 -6.48 -13.90
C LEU A 195 -21.92 -7.26 -15.10
N ILE A 196 -20.81 -6.83 -15.70
CA ILE A 196 -20.23 -7.43 -16.90
C ILE A 196 -19.05 -8.34 -16.49
N PRO A 197 -19.17 -9.67 -16.62
CA PRO A 197 -18.07 -10.60 -16.35
C PRO A 197 -16.82 -10.27 -17.17
N GLY A 198 -15.64 -10.44 -16.57
CA GLY A 198 -14.37 -10.10 -17.21
C GLY A 198 -14.00 -8.62 -17.15
N LYS A 199 -14.91 -7.74 -16.70
CA LYS A 199 -14.62 -6.32 -16.49
C LYS A 199 -14.14 -6.10 -15.05
N ARG A 200 -13.03 -5.38 -14.89
CA ARG A 200 -12.45 -5.02 -13.58
C ARG A 200 -12.27 -6.22 -12.64
N GLU A 201 -11.51 -7.20 -13.10
CA GLU A 201 -11.20 -8.44 -12.36
C GLU A 201 -9.71 -8.53 -12.06
N ILE A 202 -9.34 -9.02 -10.87
CA ILE A 202 -7.95 -9.30 -10.52
C ILE A 202 -7.62 -10.71 -11.01
N GLY A 203 -6.70 -10.79 -11.96
CA GLY A 203 -6.43 -12.01 -12.71
C GLY A 203 -7.44 -12.22 -13.84
N SER A 204 -7.49 -13.44 -14.34
CA SER A 204 -8.41 -13.81 -15.42
C SER A 204 -8.79 -15.29 -15.36
N THR A 205 -10.03 -15.59 -15.76
CA THR A 205 -10.50 -16.97 -15.89
C THR A 205 -9.71 -17.73 -16.96
N ALA A 206 -9.43 -17.09 -18.10
CA ALA A 206 -8.65 -17.68 -19.19
C ALA A 206 -7.20 -18.02 -18.75
N GLY A 207 -6.59 -17.16 -17.92
CA GLY A 207 -5.28 -17.38 -17.33
C GLY A 207 -5.26 -18.30 -16.11
N ARG A 208 -6.40 -18.88 -15.72
CA ARG A 208 -6.57 -19.75 -14.54
C ARG A 208 -6.03 -19.15 -13.23
N ASN A 209 -6.03 -17.83 -13.13
CA ASN A 209 -5.49 -17.08 -11.99
C ASN A 209 -6.48 -16.05 -11.45
N MET A 210 -7.78 -16.29 -11.63
CA MET A 210 -8.86 -15.40 -11.18
C MET A 210 -8.91 -15.33 -9.65
N TRP A 211 -8.74 -14.13 -9.09
CA TRP A 211 -8.78 -13.87 -7.65
C TRP A 211 -10.11 -13.27 -7.20
N GLY A 212 -10.71 -12.39 -8.00
CA GLY A 212 -11.98 -11.77 -7.67
C GLY A 212 -12.24 -10.49 -8.47
N ASN A 213 -13.46 -9.99 -8.36
CA ASN A 213 -13.92 -8.75 -8.97
C ASN A 213 -13.54 -7.54 -8.11
N VAL A 214 -13.18 -6.43 -8.75
CA VAL A 214 -12.96 -5.15 -8.05
C VAL A 214 -14.29 -4.49 -7.68
N TYR A 215 -15.30 -4.54 -8.55
CA TYR A 215 -16.60 -3.89 -8.31
C TYR A 215 -17.69 -4.91 -7.93
N PRO A 216 -18.59 -4.59 -6.98
CA PRO A 216 -18.62 -3.38 -6.16
C PRO A 216 -17.45 -3.35 -5.16
N ARG A 217 -16.91 -2.16 -4.88
CA ARG A 217 -15.79 -2.00 -3.95
C ARG A 217 -16.30 -2.02 -2.51
N SER A 218 -16.67 -3.21 -2.07
CA SER A 218 -17.19 -3.50 -0.73
C SER A 218 -16.23 -4.40 0.06
N GLY A 219 -16.52 -4.57 1.35
CA GLY A 219 -15.82 -5.53 2.21
C GLY A 219 -16.14 -7.00 1.91
N PHE A 220 -17.17 -7.27 1.09
CA PHE A 220 -17.60 -8.63 0.76
C PHE A 220 -16.91 -9.17 -0.50
N VAL A 221 -16.32 -10.35 -0.40
CA VAL A 221 -15.69 -11.04 -1.53
C VAL A 221 -15.97 -12.53 -1.50
N THR A 222 -16.28 -13.11 -2.66
CA THR A 222 -16.47 -14.56 -2.81
C THR A 222 -15.14 -15.20 -3.20
N GLN A 223 -14.43 -15.75 -2.22
CA GLN A 223 -13.12 -16.37 -2.43
C GLN A 223 -12.84 -17.42 -1.34
N GLN A 224 -12.41 -18.61 -1.74
CA GLN A 224 -12.09 -19.70 -0.81
C GLN A 224 -10.86 -19.36 0.03
N ASP A 225 -9.82 -18.90 -0.65
CA ASP A 225 -8.52 -18.58 -0.09
C ASP A 225 -8.56 -17.23 0.62
N ASP A 226 -8.34 -17.21 1.94
CA ASP A 226 -8.48 -15.99 2.74
C ASP A 226 -7.42 -14.92 2.38
N TYR A 227 -6.22 -15.33 1.95
CA TYR A 227 -5.18 -14.39 1.50
C TYR A 227 -5.61 -13.69 0.22
N LYS A 228 -6.16 -14.44 -0.75
CA LYS A 228 -6.71 -13.85 -1.99
C LYS A 228 -7.89 -12.93 -1.69
N ALA A 229 -8.75 -13.30 -0.74
CA ALA A 229 -9.86 -12.46 -0.29
C ALA A 229 -9.34 -11.11 0.27
N GLY A 230 -8.36 -11.17 1.16
CA GLY A 230 -7.71 -9.98 1.72
C GLY A 230 -7.05 -9.11 0.64
N ALA A 231 -6.34 -9.72 -0.30
CA ALA A 231 -5.65 -9.00 -1.38
C ALA A 231 -6.63 -8.33 -2.36
N VAL A 232 -7.76 -8.96 -2.68
CA VAL A 232 -8.82 -8.33 -3.50
C VAL A 232 -9.37 -7.09 -2.78
N ILE A 233 -9.61 -7.19 -1.47
CA ILE A 233 -10.09 -6.06 -0.68
C ILE A 233 -9.04 -4.94 -0.61
N ALA A 234 -7.76 -5.27 -0.45
CA ALA A 234 -6.68 -4.30 -0.48
C ALA A 234 -6.63 -3.55 -1.83
N GLN A 235 -6.80 -4.28 -2.95
CA GLN A 235 -6.88 -3.69 -4.29
C GLN A 235 -8.08 -2.74 -4.42
N ARG A 236 -9.25 -3.10 -3.88
CA ARG A 236 -10.45 -2.24 -3.89
C ARG A 236 -10.20 -0.93 -3.15
N VAL A 237 -9.61 -1.00 -1.96
CA VAL A 237 -9.26 0.22 -1.20
C VAL A 237 -8.28 1.09 -1.97
N ALA A 238 -7.25 0.49 -2.59
CA ALA A 238 -6.32 1.23 -3.43
C ALA A 238 -7.01 1.89 -4.65
N ASP A 239 -7.96 1.20 -5.30
CA ASP A 239 -8.75 1.76 -6.40
C ASP A 239 -9.66 2.92 -5.94
N ILE A 240 -10.18 2.89 -4.70
CA ILE A 240 -10.95 3.99 -4.09
C ILE A 240 -10.05 5.20 -3.87
N ILE A 241 -8.98 5.04 -3.06
CA ILE A 241 -8.20 6.19 -2.59
C ILE A 241 -7.42 6.87 -3.72
N THR A 242 -7.05 6.15 -4.78
CA THR A 242 -6.30 6.72 -5.90
C THR A 242 -7.17 7.36 -6.99
N ARG A 243 -8.47 7.52 -6.72
CA ARG A 243 -9.44 8.19 -7.60
C ARG A 243 -10.17 9.31 -6.86
N SER A 244 -10.70 10.26 -7.62
CA SER A 244 -11.52 11.36 -7.07
C SER A 244 -13.00 11.11 -7.33
N GLY A 245 -13.88 11.64 -6.47
CA GLY A 245 -15.34 11.59 -6.66
C GLY A 245 -15.95 10.18 -6.58
N GLN A 246 -15.33 9.27 -5.82
CA GLN A 246 -15.93 7.95 -5.57
C GLN A 246 -17.06 8.06 -4.56
N VAL A 247 -18.01 7.11 -4.60
CA VAL A 247 -19.21 7.09 -3.73
C VAL A 247 -18.91 6.53 -2.34
N HIS A 248 -17.74 6.85 -1.78
CA HIS A 248 -17.25 6.36 -0.50
C HIS A 248 -16.93 7.53 0.45
N VAL A 249 -16.84 7.27 1.75
CA VAL A 249 -16.27 8.20 2.73
C VAL A 249 -14.75 8.00 2.80
N TYR A 250 -14.00 8.89 2.14
CA TYR A 250 -12.56 8.76 2.00
C TYR A 250 -11.89 10.10 1.71
N GLN A 251 -10.56 10.15 1.84
CA GLN A 251 -9.72 11.23 1.37
C GLN A 251 -8.97 10.76 0.10
N PRO A 252 -9.05 11.50 -1.03
CA PRO A 252 -8.29 11.14 -2.22
C PRO A 252 -6.78 11.27 -2.03
N LEU A 253 -6.06 10.19 -2.34
CA LEU A 253 -4.60 10.10 -2.46
C LEU A 253 -4.20 10.29 -3.92
N THR A 254 -4.36 11.52 -4.42
CA THR A 254 -4.07 11.87 -5.82
C THR A 254 -3.10 13.04 -5.89
N GLY A 255 -2.01 12.88 -6.63
CA GLY A 255 -1.08 13.96 -6.91
C GLY A 255 -1.59 14.88 -8.02
N HIS A 256 -1.17 16.15 -7.99
CA HIS A 256 -1.46 17.11 -9.06
C HIS A 256 -0.27 17.17 -10.03
N ARG A 257 -0.53 16.88 -11.31
CA ARG A 257 0.49 17.02 -12.36
C ARG A 257 0.90 18.48 -12.49
N ARG A 258 2.20 18.72 -12.61
CA ARG A 258 2.79 20.05 -12.81
C ARG A 258 4.03 19.95 -13.67
N PRO A 259 4.55 21.06 -14.22
CA PRO A 259 5.76 21.03 -15.04
C PRO A 259 6.92 20.27 -14.38
N GLY A 260 7.45 19.24 -15.06
CA GLY A 260 8.52 18.39 -14.55
C GLY A 260 8.11 17.40 -13.44
N TYR A 261 6.82 17.18 -13.19
CA TYR A 261 6.31 16.26 -12.17
C TYR A 261 5.03 15.55 -12.63
N TRP A 262 5.09 14.23 -12.65
CA TRP A 262 4.03 13.34 -13.09
C TRP A 262 3.71 12.36 -11.94
N PRO A 263 2.61 12.59 -11.21
CA PRO A 263 2.12 11.62 -10.23
C PRO A 263 1.62 10.35 -10.92
N PRO A 264 1.46 9.24 -10.19
CA PRO A 264 0.96 7.99 -10.73
C PRO A 264 -0.49 8.13 -11.20
N ASP A 265 -0.84 7.33 -12.20
CA ASP A 265 -2.23 7.11 -12.58
C ASP A 265 -2.98 6.31 -11.49
N PRO A 266 -4.32 6.38 -11.44
CA PRO A 266 -5.12 5.59 -10.52
C PRO A 266 -4.82 4.09 -10.59
N VAL A 267 -4.92 3.42 -9.44
CA VAL A 267 -4.63 1.99 -9.34
C VAL A 267 -5.55 1.19 -10.27
N THR A 268 -4.94 0.36 -11.10
CA THR A 268 -5.63 -0.50 -12.07
C THR A 268 -4.95 -1.86 -12.12
N GLU A 269 -5.74 -2.90 -11.86
CA GLU A 269 -5.36 -4.31 -11.87
C GLU A 269 -4.91 -4.80 -13.27
N ASN A 270 -4.20 -5.92 -13.32
CA ASN A 270 -3.73 -6.58 -14.55
C ASN A 270 -2.83 -5.73 -15.49
N THR A 271 -2.17 -4.71 -14.95
CA THR A 271 -1.23 -3.85 -15.70
C THR A 271 0.24 -4.28 -15.56
N GLY A 272 0.49 -5.43 -14.93
CA GLY A 272 1.82 -5.86 -14.52
C GLY A 272 2.43 -4.85 -13.55
N THR A 273 3.73 -4.62 -13.65
CA THR A 273 4.46 -3.68 -12.77
C THR A 273 4.38 -2.22 -13.21
N LYS A 274 3.53 -1.87 -14.17
CA LYS A 274 3.50 -0.52 -14.76
C LYS A 274 2.75 0.52 -13.91
N ASN A 275 1.75 0.10 -13.14
CA ASN A 275 0.83 1.02 -12.46
C ASN A 275 1.03 1.04 -10.93
N HIS A 276 1.22 -0.12 -10.31
CA HIS A 276 1.48 -0.23 -8.87
C HIS A 276 2.13 -1.58 -8.56
N LYS A 277 2.59 -1.73 -7.31
CA LYS A 277 3.06 -2.98 -6.73
C LYS A 277 2.63 -3.09 -5.29
N TRP A 278 2.67 -4.31 -4.78
CA TRP A 278 2.33 -4.67 -3.42
C TRP A 278 3.54 -5.28 -2.73
N GLN A 279 3.89 -4.77 -1.56
CA GLN A 279 4.83 -5.41 -0.65
C GLN A 279 4.04 -6.04 0.49
N ARG A 280 4.22 -7.33 0.74
CA ARG A 280 3.58 -8.02 1.87
C ARG A 280 4.22 -7.59 3.18
N LEU A 281 3.40 -7.32 4.18
CA LEU A 281 3.83 -6.90 5.51
C LEU A 281 3.39 -7.89 6.59
N ALA A 282 2.11 -8.30 6.56
CA ALA A 282 1.53 -9.29 7.46
C ALA A 282 0.78 -10.37 6.67
N PRO A 283 0.79 -11.64 7.12
CA PRO A 283 1.38 -12.16 8.37
C PRO A 283 2.90 -12.39 8.29
N GLU A 284 3.48 -12.31 7.09
CA GLU A 284 4.92 -12.45 6.87
C GLU A 284 5.43 -11.30 6.01
N ALA A 285 6.36 -10.52 6.57
CA ALA A 285 6.96 -9.39 5.88
C ALA A 285 7.85 -9.87 4.73
N SER A 286 7.66 -9.30 3.55
CA SER A 286 8.49 -9.55 2.39
C SER A 286 9.38 -8.35 2.08
N GLN A 287 10.62 -8.63 1.70
CA GLN A 287 11.55 -7.63 1.17
C GLN A 287 11.41 -7.43 -0.34
N SER A 288 10.46 -8.11 -0.99
CA SER A 288 10.18 -7.94 -2.42
C SER A 288 8.76 -7.45 -2.66
N CYS A 289 8.57 -6.85 -3.83
CA CYS A 289 7.27 -6.42 -4.31
C CYS A 289 6.75 -7.36 -5.40
N ALA A 290 5.45 -7.58 -5.38
CA ALA A 290 4.71 -8.35 -6.38
C ALA A 290 3.52 -7.54 -6.91
N VAL A 291 2.79 -8.11 -7.87
CA VAL A 291 1.53 -7.56 -8.38
C VAL A 291 0.51 -8.68 -8.32
N PHE A 292 -0.72 -8.37 -7.93
CA PHE A 292 -1.78 -9.37 -7.91
C PHE A 292 -2.26 -9.69 -9.33
N PRO A 293 -2.57 -10.97 -9.65
CA PRO A 293 -2.32 -12.18 -8.87
C PRO A 293 -0.83 -12.50 -8.64
N ASP A 294 -0.44 -12.81 -7.40
CA ASP A 294 0.92 -13.25 -7.05
C ASP A 294 0.98 -14.71 -6.57
N THR A 295 2.18 -15.17 -6.19
CA THR A 295 2.41 -16.49 -5.60
C THR A 295 3.16 -16.37 -4.27
N GLY A 296 3.01 -17.39 -3.42
CA GLY A 296 3.73 -17.46 -2.15
C GLY A 296 3.13 -16.65 -1.00
N GLY A 297 1.93 -16.09 -1.18
CA GLY A 297 1.12 -15.54 -0.08
C GLY A 297 0.80 -16.62 0.96
N LYS A 298 0.90 -16.27 2.25
CA LYS A 298 0.53 -17.13 3.36
C LYS A 298 -0.83 -16.71 3.90
N VAL A 299 -1.67 -17.69 4.24
CA VAL A 299 -2.93 -17.45 4.93
C VAL A 299 -2.62 -17.14 6.39
N ALA A 300 -3.13 -16.01 6.90
CA ALA A 300 -2.96 -15.62 8.29
C ALA A 300 -3.93 -16.42 9.17
N GLU A 301 -3.50 -16.84 10.35
CA GLU A 301 -4.35 -17.60 11.28
C GLU A 301 -5.51 -16.76 11.84
N ASP A 302 -5.27 -15.47 12.03
CA ASP A 302 -6.25 -14.47 12.47
C ASP A 302 -7.01 -13.82 11.30
N GLY A 303 -6.66 -14.15 10.06
CA GLY A 303 -7.23 -13.55 8.86
C GLY A 303 -6.86 -12.07 8.66
N ASN A 304 -5.83 -11.58 9.35
CA ASN A 304 -5.37 -10.20 9.28
C ASN A 304 -4.14 -10.07 8.37
N TYR A 305 -4.18 -9.07 7.51
CA TYR A 305 -3.17 -8.84 6.49
C TYR A 305 -2.83 -7.37 6.36
N ALA A 306 -1.62 -7.10 5.90
CA ALA A 306 -1.19 -5.75 5.55
C ALA A 306 -0.27 -5.79 4.33
N TRP A 307 -0.43 -4.80 3.46
CA TRP A 307 0.44 -4.58 2.32
C TRP A 307 0.83 -3.10 2.20
N THR A 308 2.05 -2.84 1.74
CA THR A 308 2.41 -1.50 1.26
C THR A 308 2.02 -1.38 -0.21
N LEU A 309 1.26 -0.34 -0.54
CA LEU A 309 1.00 0.10 -1.90
C LEU A 309 2.16 0.96 -2.39
N TRP A 310 2.79 0.51 -3.47
CA TRP A 310 3.86 1.23 -4.17
C TRP A 310 3.36 1.73 -5.52
N GLN A 311 3.55 3.02 -5.82
CA GLN A 311 3.15 3.60 -7.11
C GLN A 311 4.29 4.37 -7.80
N PRO A 312 4.37 4.36 -9.14
CA PRO A 312 5.44 4.98 -9.89
C PRO A 312 5.24 6.48 -10.05
N TYR A 313 6.22 7.25 -9.61
CA TYR A 313 6.30 8.68 -9.88
C TYR A 313 7.35 8.94 -10.95
N SER A 314 7.07 9.87 -11.86
CA SER A 314 8.10 10.42 -12.74
C SER A 314 8.33 11.90 -12.43
N CYS A 315 9.58 12.36 -12.49
CA CYS A 315 9.89 13.77 -12.24
C CYS A 315 11.26 14.18 -12.80
N CYS A 316 11.47 15.48 -12.85
CA CYS A 316 12.71 16.12 -13.29
C CYS A 316 13.10 17.25 -12.35
N LYS A 317 14.40 17.50 -12.20
CA LYS A 317 14.89 18.72 -11.53
C LYS A 317 14.54 19.95 -12.39
N PRO A 318 13.87 20.98 -11.86
CA PRO A 318 13.73 22.25 -12.56
C PRO A 318 15.11 22.86 -12.85
N ARG A 319 15.35 23.26 -14.10
CA ARG A 319 16.60 23.90 -14.56
C ARG A 319 16.38 25.22 -15.30
N GLY A 320 15.16 25.74 -15.27
CA GLY A 320 14.74 26.99 -15.92
C GLY A 320 13.40 27.45 -15.37
N GLN A 321 12.97 28.66 -15.73
CA GLN A 321 11.69 29.22 -15.30
C GLN A 321 10.51 28.50 -15.97
N THR A 322 10.67 28.06 -17.22
CA THR A 322 9.60 27.46 -18.01
C THR A 322 9.96 26.05 -18.43
N PHE A 323 9.06 25.08 -18.22
CA PHE A 323 9.18 23.75 -18.79
C PHE A 323 8.75 23.78 -20.25
N LEU A 324 9.55 23.17 -21.12
CA LEU A 324 9.24 23.09 -22.55
C LEU A 324 8.56 21.75 -22.87
N TYR A 325 9.31 20.66 -22.75
CA TYR A 325 8.83 19.30 -23.01
C TYR A 325 9.76 18.26 -22.35
N SER A 326 9.40 16.98 -22.46
CA SER A 326 10.24 15.85 -22.06
C SER A 326 10.25 14.77 -23.13
N THR A 327 11.37 14.06 -23.27
CA THR A 327 11.49 12.83 -24.05
C THR A 327 11.69 11.65 -23.12
N ASP A 328 11.10 10.50 -23.47
CA ASP A 328 11.28 9.25 -22.74
C ASP A 328 12.19 8.33 -23.55
N PHE A 329 13.01 7.55 -22.85
CA PHE A 329 13.84 6.52 -23.43
C PHE A 329 12.98 5.27 -23.70
N SER A 330 13.20 4.64 -24.85
CA SER A 330 12.54 3.40 -25.28
C SER A 330 12.95 2.21 -24.41
#